data_AF-A0A7T8HLI9-F1
#
_entry.id   AF-A0A7T8HLI9-F1
#
_cell.length_a   1.000
_cell.length_b   1.000
_cell.length_c   1.000
_cell.angle_alpha   90.00
_cell.angle_beta   90.00
_cell.angle_gamma   90.00
#
_symmetry.space_group_name_H-M   'P 1'
#
loop_
_entity.id
_entity.type
_entity.pdbx_description
1 polymer ?
#
loop_
_entity_poly.entity_id
_entity_poly.type
_entity_poly.pdbx_seq_one_letter_code
_entity_poly.pdbx_strand_id
1 'polypeptide(L)' 'MDLESKRTAVLKLWDSVQSHKAIMNMLGVSRTFIWSTKRVFKETGKPTRRPGQGKKGSVKTPRLTKAVAGKR' A
#
# COMPACT_ATOMS: atom_id res chain seq x y z
N MET A 1 -15.06 1.84 14.28
CA MET A 1 -13.62 1.93 13.90
C MET A 1 -13.51 2.06 12.40
N ASP A 2 -12.86 3.11 11.96
CA ASP A 2 -12.56 3.34 10.54
C ASP A 2 -11.64 2.28 9.95
N LEU A 3 -11.73 2.13 8.63
CA LEU A 3 -11.03 1.11 7.87
C LEU A 3 -9.50 1.33 7.90
N GLU A 4 -9.06 2.58 7.96
CA GLU A 4 -7.65 2.95 8.13
C GLU A 4 -7.13 2.60 9.52
N SER A 5 -7.92 2.87 10.55
CA SER A 5 -7.62 2.50 11.94
C SER A 5 -7.47 0.99 12.11
N LYS A 6 -8.28 0.20 11.40
CA LYS A 6 -8.12 -1.27 11.37
C LYS A 6 -6.82 -1.69 10.69
N ARG A 7 -6.39 -1.03 9.60
CA ARG A 7 -5.13 -1.38 8.91
C ARG A 7 -3.90 -1.08 9.77
N THR A 8 -3.88 0.07 10.43
CA THR A 8 -2.77 0.43 11.33
C THR A 8 -2.71 -0.50 12.53
N ALA A 9 -3.86 -0.87 13.11
CA ALA A 9 -3.93 -1.85 14.19
C ALA A 9 -3.43 -3.25 13.76
N VAL A 10 -3.80 -3.72 12.57
CA VAL A 10 -3.29 -4.99 12.01
C VAL A 10 -1.77 -4.96 11.88
N LEU A 11 -1.18 -3.87 11.40
CA LEU A 11 0.27 -3.75 11.26
C LEU A 11 0.98 -3.75 12.62
N LYS A 12 0.46 -3.02 13.61
CA LYS A 12 1.02 -3.00 14.97
C LYS A 12 0.98 -4.39 15.63
N LEU A 13 -0.14 -5.10 15.50
CA LEU A 13 -0.27 -6.45 16.04
C LEU A 13 0.57 -7.48 15.29
N TRP A 14 0.79 -7.27 13.99
CA TRP A 14 1.65 -8.14 13.21
C TRP A 14 3.13 -7.97 13.59
N ASP A 15 3.57 -6.73 13.88
CA ASP A 15 4.93 -6.44 14.32
C ASP A 15 5.22 -7.03 15.72
N SER A 16 4.20 -7.11 16.58
CA SER A 16 4.29 -7.78 17.89
C SER A 16 4.19 -9.31 17.85
N VAL A 17 4.42 -9.93 16.68
CA VAL A 17 4.48 -11.39 16.48
C VAL A 17 3.18 -12.12 16.87
N GLN A 18 2.03 -11.45 16.79
CA GLN A 18 0.74 -12.09 17.02
C GLN A 18 0.36 -13.05 15.87
N SER A 19 -0.26 -14.18 16.21
CA SER A 19 -0.79 -15.10 15.21
C SER A 19 -1.95 -14.46 14.42
N HIS A 20 -2.11 -14.81 13.14
CA HIS A 20 -3.22 -14.28 12.33
C HIS A 20 -4.60 -14.57 12.96
N LYS A 21 -4.76 -15.71 13.64
CA LYS A 21 -6.01 -16.08 14.33
C LYS A 21 -6.31 -15.12 15.49
N ALA A 22 -5.29 -14.73 16.26
CA ALA A 22 -5.45 -13.75 17.34
C ALA A 22 -5.85 -12.37 16.79
N ILE A 23 -5.20 -11.91 15.72
CA ILE A 23 -5.50 -10.62 15.07
C ILE A 23 -6.94 -10.59 14.54
N MET A 24 -7.40 -11.68 13.92
CA MET A 24 -8.78 -11.79 13.45
C MET A 24 -9.79 -11.67 14.59
N ASN A 25 -9.56 -12.38 15.70
CA ASN A 25 -10.47 -12.39 16.85
C ASN A 25 -10.51 -11.03 17.56
N MET A 26 -9.36 -10.34 17.69
CA MET A 26 -9.29 -9.04 18.37
C MET A 26 -9.93 -7.91 17.55
N LEU A 27 -9.70 -7.87 16.24
CA LEU A 27 -10.12 -6.75 15.38
C LEU A 27 -11.42 -7.04 14.59
N GLY A 28 -11.94 -8.27 14.66
CA GLY A 28 -13.12 -8.68 13.90
C GLY A 28 -12.93 -8.52 12.39
N VAL A 29 -11.75 -8.88 11.89
CA VAL A 29 -11.38 -8.74 10.46
C VAL A 29 -11.12 -10.09 9.83
N SER A 30 -11.36 -10.18 8.52
CA SER A 30 -11.11 -11.42 7.77
C SER A 30 -9.62 -11.69 7.57
N ARG A 31 -9.27 -12.96 7.36
CA ARG A 31 -7.92 -13.37 6.98
C ARG A 31 -7.44 -12.69 5.69
N THR A 32 -8.34 -12.53 4.72
CA THR A 32 -8.07 -11.85 3.45
C THR A 32 -7.72 -10.38 3.65
N PHE A 33 -8.40 -9.71 4.58
CA PHE A 33 -8.11 -8.32 4.94
C PHE A 33 -6.70 -8.16 5.51
N ILE A 34 -6.29 -9.04 6.44
CA ILE A 34 -4.95 -9.05 7.02
C ILE A 34 -3.89 -9.25 5.93
N TRP A 35 -4.09 -10.23 5.05
CA TRP A 35 -3.18 -10.52 3.94
C TRP A 35 -3.04 -9.35 2.97
N SER A 36 -4.16 -8.75 2.57
CA SER A 36 -4.15 -7.60 1.66
C SER A 36 -3.43 -6.40 2.27
N THR A 37 -3.63 -6.14 3.58
CA THR A 37 -2.98 -5.04 4.31
C THR A 37 -1.48 -5.26 4.38
N LYS A 38 -1.05 -6.48 4.72
CA LYS A 38 0.36 -6.87 4.79
C LYS A 38 1.05 -6.77 3.42
N ARG A 39 0.38 -7.23 2.37
CA ARG A 39 0.89 -7.15 1.00
C ARG A 39 1.09 -5.69 0.57
N VAL A 40 0.07 -4.85 0.76
CA VAL A 40 0.14 -3.42 0.42
C VAL A 40 1.25 -2.72 1.22
N PHE A 41 1.40 -3.02 2.51
CA PHE A 41 2.46 -2.47 3.33
C PHE A 41 3.86 -2.86 2.84
N LYS A 42 4.07 -4.14 2.46
CA LYS A 42 5.35 -4.58 1.87
C LYS A 42 5.66 -3.90 0.54
N GLU A 43 4.65 -3.69 -0.30
CA GLU A 43 4.82 -3.09 -1.63
C GLU A 43 5.05 -1.56 -1.58
N THR A 44 4.49 -0.88 -0.57
CA THR A 44 4.46 0.59 -0.53
C THR A 44 5.19 1.22 0.66
N GLY A 45 5.52 0.44 1.69
CA GLY A 45 6.00 0.94 2.99
C GLY A 45 4.94 1.72 3.79
N LYS A 46 3.69 1.80 3.31
CA LYS A 46 2.61 2.57 3.94
C LYS A 46 1.40 1.69 4.24
N PRO A 47 0.63 1.98 5.31
CA PRO A 47 -0.60 1.26 5.63
C PRO A 47 -1.73 1.47 4.62
N THR A 48 -1.60 2.49 3.77
CA THR A 48 -2.67 3.01 2.93
C THR A 48 -2.41 2.83 1.44
N ARG A 49 -3.52 2.63 0.74
CA ARG A 49 -3.62 2.25 -0.65
C ARG A 49 -3.48 3.50 -1.53
N ARG A 50 -2.26 3.97 -1.77
CA ARG A 50 -1.98 4.70 -3.02
C ARG A 50 -0.79 4.07 -3.74
N PRO A 51 -1.01 2.94 -4.44
CA PRO A 51 -0.09 2.52 -5.49
C PRO A 51 0.03 3.68 -6.49
N GLY A 52 1.23 4.26 -6.62
CA GLY A 52 1.50 5.41 -7.49
C GLY A 52 1.87 6.73 -6.79
N GLN A 53 1.76 6.85 -5.46
CA GLN A 53 2.09 8.10 -4.75
C GLN A 53 3.59 8.29 -4.42
N GLY A 54 4.47 7.49 -5.02
CA GLY A 54 5.91 7.48 -4.73
C GLY A 54 6.82 7.24 -5.92
N LYS A 55 6.31 6.83 -7.10
CA LYS A 55 7.12 6.96 -8.31
C LYS A 55 7.12 8.43 -8.67
N LYS A 56 8.27 9.11 -8.53
CA LYS A 56 8.53 10.33 -9.29
C LYS A 56 8.16 9.97 -10.73
N GLY A 57 7.16 10.63 -11.32
CA GLY A 57 6.94 10.52 -12.76
C GLY A 57 8.30 10.69 -13.40
N SER A 58 8.77 9.69 -14.15
CA SER A 58 10.10 9.74 -14.74
C SER A 58 10.26 11.10 -15.38
N VAL A 59 11.24 11.88 -14.90
CA VAL A 59 11.54 13.21 -15.42
C VAL A 59 11.50 13.09 -16.93
N LYS A 60 10.64 13.89 -17.58
CA LYS A 60 10.51 13.93 -19.04
C LYS A 60 11.91 14.12 -19.60
N THR A 61 12.55 13.04 -20.03
CA THR A 61 13.86 13.16 -20.67
C THR A 61 13.64 13.93 -21.97
N PRO A 62 14.56 14.82 -22.38
CA PRO A 62 14.41 15.60 -23.63
C PRO A 62 14.17 14.74 -24.88
N ARG A 63 14.50 13.45 -24.79
CA ARG A 63 14.26 12.44 -25.83
C ARG A 63 12.76 12.19 -26.07
N LEU A 64 11.91 12.32 -25.05
CA LEU A 64 10.45 12.12 -25.13
C LEU A 64 9.69 13.36 -25.62
N THR A 65 10.21 14.58 -25.45
CA THR A 65 9.54 15.81 -25.93
C THR A 65 9.74 16.04 -27.44
N LYS A 66 10.86 15.61 -28.01
CA LYS A 66 11.11 15.76 -29.46
C LYS A 66 10.18 14.91 -30.34
N ALA A 67 9.66 13.80 -29.83
CA ALA A 67 8.74 12.94 -30.60
C ALA A 67 7.37 13.60 -30.87
N VAL A 68 6.96 14.58 -30.06
CA VAL A 68 5.66 15.27 -30.21
C VAL A 68 5.78 16.56 -31.03
N ALA A 69 6.96 17.18 -31.10
CA ALA A 69 7.15 18.45 -31.80
C ALA A 69 7.38 18.33 -33.32
N GLY A 70 7.62 17.12 -33.86
CA GLY A 70 7.94 16.90 -35.27
C GLY A 70 6.75 16.58 -36.19
N LYS A 71 5.51 16.74 -35.73
CA LYS A 71 4.29 16.45 -36.50
C LYS A 71 3.51 17.75 -36.75
N ARG A 72 4.11 18.68 -37.48
CA ARG A 72 3.45 19.79 -38.16
C ARG A 72 4.04 19.91 -39.55
#